data_AF-A0A960R6N9-F1
#
_entry.id   AF-A0A960R6N9-F1
#
_cell.length_a   1.000
_cell.length_b   1.000
_cell.length_c   1.000
_cell.angle_alpha   90.00
_cell.angle_beta   90.00
_cell.angle_gamma   90.00
#
_symmetry.space_group_name_H-M   'P 1'
#
loop_
_entity.id
_entity.type
_entity.pdbx_description
1 polymer ?
#
loop_
_entity_poly.entity_id
_entity_poly.type
_entity_poly.pdbx_seq_one_letter_code
_entity_poly.pdbx_strand_id
1 'polypeptide(L)'
;VTLDRIAWDPNTRTLSLKIHPSGDATFQTAFIGTRKGYDATKPKSENGIGEVFAKVEGTEASFQMPDDALYLRATVTSSARPENPSFPEQTQQAWIQPVGWR
;
A
#
# COMPACT_ATOMS: atom_id res chain seq x y z
N VAL A 1 -9.45 -7.40 7.04
CA VAL A 1 -8.03 -7.06 7.25
C VAL A 1 -7.92 -6.16 8.47
N THR A 2 -7.21 -6.61 9.50
CA THR A 2 -6.96 -5.84 10.73
C THR A 2 -5.47 -5.54 10.83
N LEU A 3 -5.12 -4.31 11.19
CA LEU A 3 -3.72 -3.87 11.32
C LEU A 3 -3.40 -3.69 12.81
N ASP A 4 -2.40 -4.43 13.30
CA ASP A 4 -1.89 -4.29 14.66
C ASP A 4 -1.03 -3.04 14.81
N ARG A 5 -0.34 -2.63 13.73
CA ARG A 5 0.55 -1.47 13.72
C ARG A 5 0.67 -0.83 12.35
N ILE A 6 0.72 0.50 12.35
CA ILE A 6 1.16 1.33 11.23
C ILE A 6 2.17 2.32 11.80
N ALA A 7 3.35 2.44 11.19
CA ALA A 7 4.39 3.36 11.64
C ALA A 7 5.07 4.03 10.44
N TRP A 8 5.16 5.36 10.49
CA TRP A 8 5.94 6.17 9.56
C TRP A 8 7.13 6.76 10.29
N ASP A 9 8.34 6.48 9.82
CA ASP A 9 9.56 7.13 10.27
C ASP A 9 9.94 8.24 9.26
N PRO A 10 9.82 9.52 9.62
CA PRO A 10 10.16 10.63 8.73
C PRO A 10 11.66 10.80 8.50
N ASN A 11 12.53 10.26 9.36
CA ASN A 11 13.98 10.39 9.24
C ASN A 11 14.51 9.42 8.19
N THR A 12 14.05 8.17 8.21
CA THR A 12 14.43 7.15 7.22
C THR A 12 13.49 7.13 6.01
N ARG A 13 12.35 7.83 6.10
CA ARG A 13 11.24 7.81 5.13
C ARG A 13 10.66 6.41 4.97
N THR A 14 10.53 5.65 6.05
CA THR A 14 10.09 4.25 6.02
C THR A 14 8.67 4.11 6.54
N LEU A 15 7.80 3.48 5.75
CA LEU A 15 6.46 3.05 6.17
C LEU A 15 6.50 1.55 6.52
N SER A 16 6.12 1.22 7.74
CA SER A 16 6.05 -0.16 8.23
C SER A 16 4.65 -0.49 8.74
N LEU A 17 4.22 -1.73 8.53
CA LEU A 17 2.92 -2.23 8.92
C LEU A 17 3.00 -3.66 9.42
N LYS A 18 2.15 -3.95 10.41
CA LYS A 18 1.92 -5.29 10.95
C LYS A 18 0.44 -5.61 10.84
N ILE A 19 0.14 -6.73 10.17
CA ILE A 19 -1.20 -7.22 9.89
C ILE A 19 -1.50 -8.32 10.89
N HIS A 20 -2.67 -8.25 11.51
CA HIS A 20 -3.16 -9.30 12.38
C HIS A 20 -3.43 -10.57 11.54
N PRO A 21 -2.83 -11.73 11.87
CA PRO A 21 -3.14 -12.99 11.21
C PRO A 21 -4.64 -13.33 11.31
N SER A 22 -5.22 -13.90 10.26
CA SER A 22 -6.65 -14.23 10.23
C SER A 22 -6.86 -15.61 9.62
N GLY A 23 -6.73 -16.66 10.44
CA GLY A 23 -6.74 -18.05 9.99
C GLY A 23 -5.65 -18.30 8.94
N ASP A 24 -6.00 -19.00 7.85
CA ASP A 24 -5.10 -19.32 6.74
C ASP A 24 -5.02 -18.23 5.66
N ALA A 25 -5.54 -17.03 5.95
CA ALA A 25 -5.53 -15.94 4.99
C ALA A 25 -4.09 -15.46 4.70
N THR A 26 -3.77 -15.30 3.42
CA THR A 26 -2.53 -14.67 2.97
C THR A 26 -2.78 -13.19 2.73
N PHE A 27 -1.71 -12.39 2.81
CA PHE A 27 -1.77 -10.95 2.64
C PHE A 27 -0.70 -10.48 1.67
N GLN A 28 -1.07 -9.53 0.82
CA GLN A 28 -0.15 -8.79 -0.02
C GLN A 28 -0.32 -7.30 0.26
N THR A 29 0.78 -6.62 0.52
CA THR A 29 0.86 -5.18 0.71
C THR A 29 1.46 -4.55 -0.53
N ALA A 30 0.74 -3.63 -1.16
CA ALA A 30 1.25 -2.80 -2.25
C ALA A 30 1.57 -1.40 -1.71
N PHE A 31 2.84 -0.98 -1.84
CA PHE A 31 3.29 0.38 -1.56
C PHE A 31 3.16 1.23 -2.82
N ILE A 32 2.42 2.33 -2.72
CA ILE A 32 1.94 3.11 -3.86
C ILE A 32 2.27 4.57 -3.65
N GLY A 33 2.71 5.27 -4.69
CA GLY A 33 2.93 6.71 -4.64
C GLY A 33 2.92 7.36 -6.01
N THR A 34 3.32 8.64 -6.03
CA THR A 34 3.45 9.40 -7.28
C THR A 34 4.87 9.95 -7.38
N ARG A 35 5.50 9.84 -8.54
CA ARG A 35 6.84 10.39 -8.81
C ARG A 35 6.79 11.93 -8.92
N LYS A 36 7.82 12.61 -8.45
CA LYS A 36 8.10 14.02 -8.74
C LYS A 36 8.31 14.16 -10.24
N GLY A 37 7.76 15.22 -10.83
CA GLY A 37 7.82 15.42 -12.28
C GLY A 37 6.90 14.47 -13.06
N TYR A 38 5.86 13.92 -12.43
CA TYR A 38 4.81 13.17 -13.12
C TYR A 38 4.23 14.00 -14.29
N ASP A 39 3.84 13.31 -15.36
CA ASP A 39 3.29 13.94 -16.56
C ASP A 39 1.85 13.48 -16.78
N ALA A 40 0.90 14.31 -16.34
CA ALA A 40 -0.52 14.01 -16.44
C ALA A 40 -1.03 13.86 -17.89
N THR A 41 -0.24 14.27 -18.90
CA THR A 41 -0.59 14.10 -20.31
C THR A 41 -0.28 12.69 -20.83
N LYS A 42 0.56 11.93 -20.13
CA LYS A 42 0.93 10.56 -20.49
C LYS A 42 -0.12 9.53 -20.04
N PRO A 43 -0.15 8.34 -20.68
CA PRO A 43 -0.93 7.22 -20.20
C PRO A 43 -0.59 6.84 -18.75
N LYS A 44 -1.56 6.27 -18.03
CA LYS A 44 -1.40 5.87 -16.62
C LYS A 44 -0.21 4.94 -16.36
N SER A 45 0.15 4.11 -17.35
CA SER A 45 1.32 3.23 -17.29
C SER A 45 2.65 3.98 -17.21
N GLU A 46 2.69 5.25 -17.63
CA GLU A 46 3.92 6.02 -17.84
C GLU A 46 3.90 7.40 -17.19
N ASN A 47 2.76 7.84 -16.67
CA ASN A 47 2.63 9.17 -16.08
C ASN A 47 3.22 9.29 -14.68
N GLY A 48 3.53 8.17 -14.01
CA GLY A 48 4.09 8.16 -12.66
C GLY A 48 3.09 8.48 -11.54
N ILE A 49 1.77 8.49 -11.82
CA ILE A 49 0.70 8.73 -10.84
C ILE A 49 0.17 7.41 -10.30
N GLY A 50 0.27 7.21 -8.98
CA GLY A 50 -0.23 5.99 -8.34
C GLY A 50 0.54 4.73 -8.74
N GLU A 51 1.84 4.88 -8.97
CA GLU A 51 2.78 3.79 -9.26
C GLU A 51 2.88 2.86 -8.05
N VAL A 52 2.91 1.55 -8.30
CA VAL A 52 3.23 0.54 -7.28
C VAL A 52 4.74 0.41 -7.20
N PHE A 53 5.35 0.95 -6.15
CA PHE A 53 6.81 0.89 -5.96
C PHE A 53 7.29 -0.49 -5.49
N ALA A 54 6.50 -1.15 -4.64
CA ALA A 54 6.84 -2.47 -4.13
C ALA A 54 5.60 -3.26 -3.74
N LYS A 55 5.72 -4.59 -3.79
CA LYS A 55 4.76 -5.54 -3.25
C LYS A 55 5.48 -6.44 -2.25
N VAL A 56 4.87 -6.62 -1.07
CA VAL A 56 5.40 -7.48 -0.01
C VAL A 56 4.32 -8.45 0.42
N GLU A 57 4.66 -9.73 0.49
CA GLU A 57 3.77 -10.79 0.97
C GLU A 57 4.04 -11.09 2.44
N GLY A 58 2.99 -11.48 3.16
CA GLY A 58 3.06 -11.84 4.58
C GLY A 58 2.40 -10.83 5.51
N THR A 59 2.57 -11.05 6.81
CA THR A 59 1.92 -10.27 7.88
C THR A 59 2.73 -9.05 8.32
N GLU A 60 3.97 -8.93 7.87
CA GLU A 60 4.83 -7.77 8.15
C GLU A 60 5.35 -7.22 6.83
N ALA A 61 5.23 -5.91 6.64
CA ALA A 61 5.78 -5.24 5.47
C ALA A 61 6.40 -3.91 5.85
N SER A 62 7.51 -3.59 5.19
CA SER A 62 8.22 -2.33 5.35
C SER A 62 8.76 -1.87 4.01
N PHE A 63 8.68 -0.59 3.74
CA PHE A 63 9.21 -0.01 2.52
C PHE A 63 9.70 1.42 2.74
N GLN A 64 10.88 1.71 2.19
CA GLN A 64 11.45 3.04 2.20
C GLN A 64 10.92 3.84 1.01
N MET A 65 10.27 4.97 1.29
CA MET A 65 9.74 5.88 0.29
C MET A 65 10.89 6.48 -0.55
N PRO A 66 10.86 6.32 -1.88
CA PRO A 66 11.85 6.92 -2.77
C PRO A 66 11.96 8.44 -2.59
N ASP A 67 13.15 9.00 -2.82
CA ASP A 67 13.40 10.45 -2.68
C ASP A 67 12.63 11.28 -3.72
N ASP A 68 12.38 10.67 -4.87
CA ASP A 68 11.59 11.22 -5.96
C ASP A 68 10.08 10.92 -5.81
N ALA A 69 9.62 10.28 -4.72
CA ALA A 69 8.19 10.16 -4.45
C ALA A 69 7.64 11.41 -3.77
N LEU A 70 6.45 11.84 -4.19
CA LEU A 70 5.67 12.92 -3.57
C LEU A 70 5.00 12.49 -2.27
N TYR A 71 4.50 11.25 -2.24
CA TYR A 71 3.91 10.62 -1.06
C TYR A 71 4.06 9.10 -1.18
N LEU A 72 3.85 8.42 -0.06
CA LEU A 72 3.72 6.97 0.00
C LEU A 72 2.41 6.60 0.71
N ARG A 73 1.66 5.65 0.16
CA ARG A 73 0.53 4.99 0.82
C ARG A 73 0.67 3.48 0.66
N ALA A 74 -0.13 2.72 1.39
CA ALA A 74 -0.17 1.28 1.23
C ALA A 74 -1.61 0.76 1.13
N THR A 75 -1.78 -0.28 0.34
CA THR A 75 -3.03 -1.06 0.28
C THR A 75 -2.69 -2.50 0.61
N VAL A 76 -3.33 -3.04 1.64
CA VAL A 76 -3.23 -4.44 2.02
C VAL A 76 -4.41 -5.19 1.44
N THR A 77 -4.16 -6.29 0.74
CA THR A 77 -5.17 -7.19 0.18
C THR A 77 -5.03 -8.56 0.81
N SER A 78 -6.12 -9.12 1.33
CA SER A 78 -6.17 -10.48 1.86
C SER A 78 -6.68 -11.47 0.80
N SER A 79 -6.33 -12.74 0.90
CA SER A 79 -7.01 -13.82 0.15
C SER A 79 -8.43 -14.12 0.65
N ALA A 80 -8.77 -13.68 1.86
CA ALA A 80 -10.09 -13.91 2.45
C ALA A 80 -11.18 -13.10 1.74
N ARG A 81 -12.36 -13.72 1.59
CA ARG A 81 -13.57 -13.02 1.12
C ARG A 81 -14.13 -12.13 2.24
N PRO A 82 -14.69 -10.94 1.91
CA PRO A 82 -15.46 -10.17 2.87
C PRO A 82 -16.78 -10.89 3.16
N GLU A 83 -17.31 -10.68 4.37
CA GLU A 83 -18.58 -11.29 4.79
C GLU A 83 -19.76 -10.82 3.93
N ASN A 84 -19.75 -9.56 3.51
CA ASN A 84 -20.76 -8.97 2.64
C ASN A 84 -20.10 -8.28 1.43
N PRO A 85 -19.82 -9.01 0.33
CA PRO A 85 -19.19 -8.45 -0.86
C PRO A 85 -20.16 -7.51 -1.60
N SER A 86 -19.66 -6.36 -2.05
CA SER A 86 -20.39 -5.44 -2.92
C SER A 86 -20.35 -5.86 -4.39
N PHE A 87 -19.39 -6.70 -4.78
CA PHE A 87 -19.24 -7.22 -6.14
C PHE A 87 -18.67 -8.65 -6.13
N PRO A 88 -18.87 -9.43 -7.21
CA PRO A 88 -18.34 -10.78 -7.32
C PRO A 88 -16.82 -10.81 -7.11
N GLU A 89 -16.34 -11.84 -6.40
CA GLU A 89 -14.91 -12.10 -6.18
C GLU A 89 -14.14 -11.01 -5.42
N GLN A 90 -14.84 -10.08 -4.76
CA GLN A 90 -14.21 -9.11 -3.87
C GLN A 90 -13.41 -9.83 -2.77
N THR A 91 -12.23 -9.29 -2.47
CA THR A 91 -11.41 -9.69 -1.32
C THR A 91 -11.35 -8.57 -0.28
N GLN A 92 -11.01 -8.93 0.96
CA GLN A 92 -10.86 -7.93 2.01
C GLN A 92 -9.62 -7.05 1.76
N GLN A 93 -9.78 -5.74 1.94
CA GLN A 93 -8.68 -4.77 1.80
C GLN A 93 -8.65 -3.77 2.95
N ALA A 94 -7.46 -3.26 3.25
CA ALA A 94 -7.25 -2.12 4.15
C ALA A 94 -6.38 -1.07 3.45
N TRP A 95 -6.77 0.19 3.59
CA TRP A 95 -6.10 1.33 2.96
C TRP A 95 -5.43 2.17 4.05
N ILE A 96 -4.13 2.40 3.89
CA ILE A 96 -3.35 3.26 4.77
C ILE A 96 -3.29 4.66 4.17
N GLN A 97 -3.50 5.68 5.02
CA GLN A 97 -3.46 7.08 4.61
C GLN A 97 -2.06 7.45 4.05
N PRO A 98 -1.99 8.39 3.09
CA PRO A 98 -0.72 8.86 2.56
C PRO A 98 0.19 9.49 3.63
N VAL A 99 1.50 9.24 3.52
CA VAL A 99 2.55 9.81 4.37
C VAL A 99 3.67 10.42 3.52
N GLY A 100 4.54 11.21 4.16
CA GLY A 100 5.74 11.75 3.53
C GLY A 100 5.53 12.95 2.59
N TRP A 101 4.28 13.39 2.41
CA TRP A 101 3.97 14.64 1.70
C TRP A 101 4.52 15.84 2.46
N ARG A 102 5.15 16.77 1.73
CA ARG A 102 5.65 18.06 2.22
C ARG A 102 5.41 19.13 1.18
#